data_AF-A0AAE0G565-F1
#
_entry.id   AF-A0AAE0G565-F1
#
_cell.length_a   1.000
_cell.length_b   1.000
_cell.length_c   1.000
_cell.angle_alpha   90.00
_cell.angle_beta   90.00
_cell.angle_gamma   90.00
#
_symmetry.space_group_name_H-M   'P 1'
#
loop_
_entity.id
_entity.type
_entity.pdbx_description
1 polymer ?
#
loop_
_entity_poly.entity_id
_entity_poly.type
_entity_poly.pdbx_seq_one_letter_code
_entity_poly.pdbx_strand_id
1 'polypeptide(L)'
;MSFTSVGKLAPLPSGQAQNVRGKVVLNSYSRTRQASGSKSSAFNSGAISLGVHGKRKTTSQKCAGVSASLETGTKAGSPLDIIKNDLTFLKTRLDSDNRESAEVQKLQEKLAVLKEELDLAHEEVHDSENKVKKTLSELNQLEQVIGGLESVGTADVKTPSAAPSKASSGQKRGKGLHSSLEMEPGLKTFWYPVDFTSALEADILKPVELLGETWVLFRDESGTACCIRDECAHRACPLSLGTNVNGKIECPYHGWQYRGDGVCDAMPSTAQCKGVQVTALECREEDGLIYVWPSLDKKPDVGVPSELLAPPGDKFIIHSEISLEVPVEHGLLVENLLDLAHAPFTHTSTFARGWPVPDAVKFQLLTALGGNWEPYPIDMTFLPPVMTLSTIGLNQPGNIVRNVRAQDCEKHLHQLHVCIPSRKGHTRLLYRMSLDFLPWIRHLPGIKKVWRAMADQVLGEDLRLVLGQQERLLQGGDTWMNPVAYDKLAVRYRRWRNSLGDKDSQDQRLEVVSMSAGEMLKSDE
;
A
#
# COMPACT_ATOMS: atom_id res chain seq x y z
N MET A 1 29.95 25.54 -60.39
CA MET A 1 30.71 25.40 -59.14
C MET A 1 30.92 26.79 -58.56
N SER A 2 30.58 27.01 -57.28
CA SER A 2 31.05 28.13 -56.45
C SER A 2 30.42 28.03 -55.05
N PHE A 3 31.21 27.66 -54.05
CA PHE A 3 31.15 28.19 -52.67
C PHE A 3 32.40 27.73 -51.93
N THR A 4 32.87 28.51 -50.96
CA THR A 4 34.25 28.48 -50.46
C THR A 4 34.38 28.07 -48.99
N SER A 5 35.39 27.26 -48.72
CA SER A 5 36.22 27.24 -47.50
C SER A 5 35.54 27.35 -46.12
N VAL A 6 35.54 26.24 -45.38
CA VAL A 6 35.67 26.26 -43.91
C VAL A 6 36.99 25.54 -43.54
N GLY A 7 37.79 26.15 -42.68
CA GLY A 7 39.15 25.72 -42.38
C GLY A 7 39.25 24.65 -41.27
N LYS A 8 40.36 23.89 -41.29
CA LYS A 8 40.75 23.01 -40.17
C LYS A 8 41.26 23.83 -38.98
N LEU A 9 40.98 23.37 -37.76
CA LEU A 9 41.72 23.75 -36.55
C LEU A 9 42.52 22.56 -36.01
N ALA A 10 43.64 22.87 -35.35
CA ALA A 10 44.61 21.91 -34.83
C ALA A 10 44.58 21.90 -33.27
N PRO A 11 45.08 20.84 -32.60
CA PRO A 11 44.88 20.65 -31.16
C PRO A 11 45.87 21.45 -30.29
N LEU A 12 45.46 21.69 -29.04
CA LEU A 12 46.28 22.27 -27.96
C LEU A 12 46.07 21.48 -26.64
N PRO A 13 46.96 21.62 -25.63
CA PRO A 13 47.55 20.44 -24.99
C PRO A 13 47.01 20.09 -23.59
N SER A 14 47.54 18.99 -23.05
CA SER A 14 47.23 18.43 -21.74
C SER A 14 48.00 19.07 -20.58
N GLY A 15 47.34 19.16 -19.42
CA GLY A 15 47.97 19.04 -18.11
C GLY A 15 48.19 20.32 -17.30
N GLN A 16 47.33 20.53 -16.30
CA GLN A 16 47.75 20.49 -14.88
C GLN A 16 46.51 20.40 -13.97
N ALA A 17 46.62 19.64 -12.87
CA ALA A 17 45.59 19.54 -11.86
C ALA A 17 45.85 20.56 -10.73
N GLN A 18 44.80 21.25 -10.27
CA GLN A 18 44.84 22.01 -9.01
C GLN A 18 43.68 21.60 -8.09
N ASN A 19 44.00 21.53 -6.80
CA ASN A 19 43.16 20.90 -5.77
C ASN A 19 42.51 21.98 -4.91
N VAL A 20 41.20 22.22 -5.10
CA VAL A 20 40.46 23.29 -4.42
C VAL A 20 39.42 22.70 -3.46
N ARG A 21 39.73 22.74 -2.17
CA ARG A 21 38.80 22.36 -1.09
C ARG A 21 37.73 23.43 -0.88
N GLY A 22 36.57 23.28 -1.53
CA GLY A 22 35.36 24.04 -1.19
C GLY A 22 34.79 23.63 0.17
N LYS A 23 34.62 24.58 1.10
CA LYS A 23 33.97 24.32 2.40
C LYS A 23 32.46 24.24 2.23
N VAL A 24 31.84 23.13 2.65
CA VAL A 24 30.40 23.07 2.92
C VAL A 24 30.12 23.83 4.23
N VAL A 25 29.23 24.82 4.18
CA VAL A 25 28.79 25.57 5.37
C VAL A 25 27.44 25.00 5.83
N LEU A 26 27.48 24.10 6.82
CA LEU A 26 26.28 23.57 7.48
C LEU A 26 25.72 24.63 8.45
N ASN A 27 24.66 25.33 8.03
CA ASN A 27 24.04 26.38 8.83
C ASN A 27 23.08 25.78 9.86
N SER A 28 23.54 25.62 11.10
CA SER A 28 22.82 24.91 12.17
C SER A 28 22.08 25.86 13.12
N TYR A 29 20.78 26.06 12.87
CA TYR A 29 19.92 26.89 13.72
C TYR A 29 19.56 26.19 15.05
N SER A 30 20.36 26.45 16.08
CA SER A 30 20.06 26.05 17.47
C SER A 30 19.18 27.11 18.16
N ARG A 31 17.94 26.75 18.52
CA ARG A 31 17.04 27.62 19.29
C ARG A 31 17.34 27.55 20.79
N THR A 32 18.17 28.47 21.29
CA THR A 32 18.29 28.73 22.73
C THR A 32 17.02 29.38 23.28
N ARG A 33 16.34 28.72 24.23
CA ARG A 33 15.26 29.35 25.00
C ARG A 33 15.86 30.27 26.07
N GLN A 34 15.73 31.58 25.92
CA GLN A 34 15.82 32.51 27.06
C GLN A 34 14.44 32.66 27.70
N ALA A 35 14.38 32.53 29.03
CA ALA A 35 13.18 32.78 29.81
C ALA A 35 13.29 34.16 30.49
N SER A 36 12.49 35.12 30.05
CA SER A 36 12.33 36.41 30.71
C SER A 36 11.17 36.33 31.73
N GLY A 37 11.50 36.47 33.01
CA GLY A 37 10.50 36.52 34.07
C GLY A 37 10.04 37.96 34.36
N SER A 38 8.73 38.19 34.41
CA SER A 38 8.10 39.39 34.97
C SER A 38 7.37 39.06 36.28
N LYS A 39 7.24 40.03 37.19
CA LYS A 39 6.73 39.81 38.56
C LYS A 39 5.41 40.56 38.84
N SER A 40 4.47 39.82 39.43
CA SER A 40 3.57 40.21 40.55
C SER A 40 2.66 41.45 40.47
N SER A 41 1.34 41.20 40.49
CA SER A 41 0.35 41.71 41.50
C SER A 41 -0.90 40.80 41.38
N ALA A 42 -1.58 40.26 42.39
CA ALA A 42 -1.85 40.60 43.81
C ALA A 42 -2.80 41.81 43.98
N PHE A 43 -3.89 41.76 44.77
CA PHE A 43 -4.51 40.72 45.63
C PHE A 43 -5.93 40.36 45.09
N ASN A 44 -6.89 39.64 45.71
CA ASN A 44 -7.11 39.00 47.03
C ASN A 44 -8.13 37.83 46.79
N SER A 45 -8.86 37.12 47.68
CA SER A 45 -9.03 36.89 49.14
C SER A 45 -9.97 35.66 49.28
N GLY A 46 -10.08 34.86 50.36
CA GLY A 46 -9.41 34.81 51.67
C GLY A 46 -9.24 33.32 52.12
N ALA A 47 -8.48 32.99 53.18
CA ALA A 47 -8.86 33.05 54.62
C ALA A 47 -9.89 31.94 55.01
N ILE A 48 -9.78 31.10 56.06
CA ILE A 48 -8.88 30.87 57.24
C ILE A 48 -8.86 29.31 57.44
N SER A 49 -7.93 28.52 58.04
CA SER A 49 -6.80 28.61 59.01
C SER A 49 -5.64 27.67 58.53
N LEU A 50 -4.38 27.59 59.01
CA LEU A 50 -3.62 27.91 60.26
C LEU A 50 -3.68 26.88 61.42
N GLY A 51 -2.50 26.35 61.84
CA GLY A 51 -2.24 25.53 63.04
C GLY A 51 -1.83 24.05 62.81
N VAL A 52 -0.73 23.45 63.33
CA VAL A 52 0.72 23.74 63.49
C VAL A 52 1.32 22.69 64.46
N HIS A 53 2.26 21.85 63.97
CA HIS A 53 3.28 21.04 64.72
C HIS A 53 2.86 19.95 65.76
N GLY A 54 3.68 18.89 65.97
CA GLY A 54 3.51 18.09 67.21
C GLY A 54 4.32 16.83 67.62
N LYS A 55 5.05 16.08 66.77
CA LYS A 55 6.03 15.00 67.16
C LYS A 55 5.67 13.86 68.20
N ARG A 56 5.96 12.61 67.78
CA ARG A 56 6.51 11.41 68.53
C ARG A 56 5.59 10.34 69.19
N LYS A 57 5.87 9.08 68.77
CA LYS A 57 5.95 7.78 69.52
C LYS A 57 4.79 7.35 70.45
N THR A 58 4.25 6.13 70.25
CA THR A 58 4.71 4.88 70.94
C THR A 58 4.11 3.57 70.38
N THR A 59 4.95 2.53 70.46
CA THR A 59 4.79 1.06 70.34
C THR A 59 3.55 0.37 70.95
N SER A 60 3.18 -0.81 70.42
CA SER A 60 2.71 -2.07 71.09
C SER A 60 1.71 -2.81 70.16
N GLN A 61 2.01 -3.94 69.50
CA GLN A 61 2.27 -5.34 69.95
C GLN A 61 0.99 -6.19 70.11
N LYS A 62 0.81 -7.22 69.24
CA LYS A 62 0.59 -8.64 69.60
C LYS A 62 0.38 -9.53 68.36
N CYS A 63 0.87 -10.78 68.46
CA CYS A 63 0.56 -11.88 67.56
C CYS A 63 -0.12 -13.01 68.35
N ALA A 64 -0.85 -13.87 67.63
CA ALA A 64 -1.10 -15.25 68.00
C ALA A 64 -0.67 -16.14 66.81
N GLY A 65 -0.30 -17.41 66.97
CA GLY A 65 -0.18 -18.17 68.21
C GLY A 65 -0.67 -19.61 68.03
N VAL A 66 0.19 -20.51 67.55
CA VAL A 66 -0.10 -21.95 67.39
C VAL A 66 1.11 -22.77 67.88
N SER A 67 0.83 -23.86 68.60
CA SER A 67 1.81 -24.84 69.12
C SER A 67 2.50 -25.61 67.99
N ALA A 68 3.82 -25.86 67.97
CA ALA A 68 4.75 -26.36 69.00
C ALA A 68 4.79 -27.90 69.12
N SER A 69 5.94 -28.46 68.75
CA SER A 69 6.51 -29.76 69.16
C SER A 69 8.04 -29.63 69.11
N LEU A 70 8.76 -30.19 70.09
CA LEU A 70 10.24 -30.19 70.11
C LEU A 70 10.77 -31.58 69.75
N GLU A 71 11.78 -31.63 68.89
CA GLU A 71 12.85 -32.63 68.96
C GLU A 71 14.22 -31.96 68.76
N THR A 72 15.28 -32.62 69.22
CA THR A 72 16.61 -32.00 69.46
C THR A 72 17.60 -32.25 68.33
N GLY A 73 18.29 -31.20 67.85
CA GLY A 73 19.35 -31.37 66.83
C GLY A 73 20.26 -30.15 66.64
N THR A 74 21.26 -29.96 67.50
CA THR A 74 22.26 -28.89 67.33
C THR A 74 23.31 -29.23 66.28
N LYS A 75 23.22 -28.61 65.09
CA LYS A 75 24.39 -28.25 64.27
C LYS A 75 24.19 -26.90 63.61
N ALA A 76 24.79 -25.85 64.19
CA ALA A 76 25.11 -24.66 63.42
C ALA A 76 26.17 -25.06 62.39
N GLY A 77 25.93 -24.78 61.11
CA GLY A 77 26.98 -24.89 60.08
C GLY A 77 28.13 -23.96 60.42
N SER A 78 29.37 -24.34 60.10
CA SER A 78 30.50 -23.46 60.39
C SER A 78 30.43 -22.20 59.51
N PRO A 79 31.05 -21.07 59.90
CA PRO A 79 31.11 -19.90 59.03
C PRO A 79 31.68 -20.20 57.62
N LEU A 80 32.55 -21.20 57.51
CA LEU A 80 33.10 -21.69 56.23
C LEU A 80 32.05 -22.34 55.34
N ASP A 81 30.99 -22.94 55.89
CA ASP A 81 29.97 -23.64 55.11
C ASP A 81 28.94 -22.66 54.53
N ILE A 82 28.68 -21.55 55.22
CA ILE A 82 27.94 -20.40 54.68
C ILE A 82 28.74 -19.78 53.52
N ILE A 83 30.03 -19.48 53.75
CA ILE A 83 30.91 -18.89 52.72
C ILE A 83 31.04 -19.79 51.48
N LYS A 84 31.07 -21.14 51.63
CA LYS A 84 31.05 -22.07 50.50
C LYS A 84 29.75 -21.99 49.70
N ASN A 85 28.60 -21.86 50.35
CA ASN A 85 27.32 -21.74 49.66
C ASN A 85 27.22 -20.42 48.89
N ASP A 86 27.65 -19.31 49.49
CA ASP A 86 27.71 -18.00 48.83
C ASP A 86 28.68 -18.01 47.64
N LEU A 87 29.87 -18.60 47.79
CA LEU A 87 30.83 -18.79 46.69
C LEU A 87 30.27 -19.68 45.57
N THR A 88 29.48 -20.71 45.91
CA THR A 88 28.85 -21.58 44.92
C THR A 88 27.76 -20.84 44.16
N PHE A 89 26.92 -20.06 44.85
CA PHE A 89 25.90 -19.22 44.23
C PHE A 89 26.52 -18.14 43.32
N LEU A 90 27.54 -17.43 43.80
CA LEU A 90 28.28 -16.43 43.02
C LEU A 90 28.97 -17.06 41.81
N LYS A 91 29.55 -18.26 41.94
CA LYS A 91 30.12 -18.98 40.81
C LYS A 91 29.04 -19.39 39.79
N THR A 92 27.91 -19.92 40.23
CA THR A 92 26.79 -20.25 39.32
C THR A 92 26.28 -19.03 38.57
N ARG A 93 26.27 -17.85 39.21
CA ARG A 93 25.95 -16.56 38.58
C ARG A 93 27.01 -16.15 37.55
N LEU A 94 28.29 -16.22 37.92
CA LEU A 94 29.38 -15.90 37.00
C LEU A 94 29.39 -16.84 35.78
N ASP A 95 29.07 -18.12 35.99
CA ASP A 95 28.93 -19.13 34.94
C ASP A 95 27.65 -18.97 34.09
N SER A 96 26.59 -18.28 34.57
CA SER A 96 25.45 -17.88 33.71
C SER A 96 25.76 -16.64 32.89
N ASP A 97 26.34 -15.62 33.51
CA ASP A 97 26.63 -14.33 32.87
C ASP A 97 27.70 -14.51 31.76
N ASN A 98 28.68 -15.41 31.99
CA ASN A 98 29.64 -15.84 30.96
C ASN A 98 28.97 -16.63 29.80
N ARG A 99 27.88 -17.36 30.04
CA ARG A 99 27.15 -18.09 28.97
C ARG A 99 26.32 -17.13 28.12
N GLU A 100 25.61 -16.20 28.73
CA GLU A 100 24.92 -15.13 27.99
C GLU A 100 25.92 -14.31 27.16
N SER A 101 27.08 -13.98 27.72
CA SER A 101 28.16 -13.31 26.97
C SER A 101 28.65 -14.15 25.78
N ALA A 102 28.80 -15.47 25.94
CA ALA A 102 29.24 -16.35 24.85
C ALA A 102 28.17 -16.54 23.76
N GLU A 103 26.88 -16.59 24.13
CA GLU A 103 25.78 -16.67 23.16
C GLU A 103 25.61 -15.34 22.41
N VAL A 104 25.72 -14.20 23.08
CA VAL A 104 25.74 -12.88 22.43
C VAL A 104 26.94 -12.75 21.47
N GLN A 105 28.13 -13.20 21.86
CA GLN A 105 29.31 -13.17 20.99
C GLN A 105 29.12 -14.07 19.75
N LYS A 106 28.52 -15.26 19.90
CA LYS A 106 28.19 -16.18 18.81
C LYS A 106 27.09 -15.62 17.87
N LEU A 107 26.16 -14.81 18.39
CA LEU A 107 25.18 -14.10 17.57
C LEU A 107 25.80 -12.91 16.82
N GLN A 108 26.75 -12.18 17.44
CA GLN A 108 27.52 -11.12 16.78
C GLN A 108 28.39 -11.67 15.64
N GLU A 109 29.04 -12.82 15.85
CA GLU A 109 29.83 -13.52 14.83
C GLU A 109 28.96 -13.94 13.64
N LYS A 110 27.80 -14.58 13.88
CA LYS A 110 26.81 -14.87 12.83
C LYS A 110 26.32 -13.62 12.08
N LEU A 111 26.12 -12.51 12.80
CA LEU A 111 25.65 -11.25 12.22
C LEU A 111 26.75 -10.52 11.42
N ALA A 112 28.03 -10.84 11.64
CA ALA A 112 29.12 -10.43 10.76
C ALA A 112 29.11 -11.24 9.46
N VAL A 113 29.05 -12.57 9.54
CA VAL A 113 29.00 -13.46 8.36
C VAL A 113 27.80 -13.14 7.47
N LEU A 114 26.60 -12.98 8.03
CA LEU A 114 25.39 -12.63 7.28
C LEU A 114 25.43 -11.24 6.63
N LYS A 115 26.32 -10.34 7.05
CA LYS A 115 26.57 -9.06 6.36
C LYS A 115 27.53 -9.24 5.21
N GLU A 116 28.61 -10.00 5.40
CA GLU A 116 29.58 -10.32 4.36
C GLU A 116 28.90 -11.08 3.20
N GLU A 117 28.04 -12.06 3.50
CA GLU A 117 27.19 -12.74 2.51
C GLU A 117 26.22 -11.79 1.77
N LEU A 118 25.65 -10.79 2.48
CA LEU A 118 24.72 -9.82 1.88
C LEU A 118 25.43 -8.76 1.02
N ASP A 119 26.63 -8.33 1.42
CA ASP A 119 27.45 -7.38 0.67
C ASP A 119 28.00 -8.04 -0.60
N LEU A 120 28.43 -9.31 -0.53
CA LEU A 120 28.80 -10.12 -1.70
C LEU A 120 27.61 -10.33 -2.67
N ALA A 121 26.41 -10.61 -2.14
CA ALA A 121 25.21 -10.74 -2.96
C ALA A 121 24.81 -9.43 -3.66
N HIS A 122 24.99 -8.27 -3.00
CA HIS A 122 24.82 -6.97 -3.65
C HIS A 122 25.85 -6.73 -4.76
N GLU A 123 27.11 -7.12 -4.55
CA GLU A 123 28.15 -7.01 -5.58
C GLU A 123 27.81 -7.89 -6.80
N GLU A 124 27.42 -9.15 -6.61
CA GLU A 124 26.99 -10.04 -7.70
C GLU A 124 25.77 -9.49 -8.46
N VAL A 125 24.77 -8.94 -7.76
CA VAL A 125 23.62 -8.28 -8.40
C VAL A 125 24.06 -7.07 -9.22
N HIS A 126 24.91 -6.19 -8.67
CA HIS A 126 25.42 -5.02 -9.41
C HIS A 126 26.22 -5.42 -10.65
N ASP A 127 27.05 -6.46 -10.53
CA ASP A 127 27.83 -7.00 -11.63
C ASP A 127 26.93 -7.67 -12.70
N SER A 128 25.80 -8.27 -12.29
CA SER A 128 24.77 -8.78 -13.20
C SER A 128 24.06 -7.65 -13.96
N GLU A 129 23.69 -6.56 -13.29
CA GLU A 129 23.12 -5.39 -13.95
C GLU A 129 24.08 -4.79 -14.98
N ASN A 130 25.37 -4.69 -14.63
CA ASN A 130 26.38 -4.13 -15.52
C ASN A 130 26.61 -5.01 -16.76
N LYS A 131 26.56 -6.34 -16.60
CA LYS A 131 26.55 -7.30 -17.72
C LYS A 131 25.32 -7.11 -18.60
N VAL A 132 24.11 -7.02 -18.03
CA VAL A 132 22.85 -6.79 -18.78
C VAL A 132 22.88 -5.45 -19.53
N LYS A 133 23.30 -4.36 -18.89
CA LYS A 133 23.45 -3.02 -19.53
C LYS A 133 24.43 -3.07 -20.70
N LYS A 134 25.55 -3.80 -20.56
CA LYS A 134 26.52 -4.02 -21.65
C LYS A 134 25.90 -4.81 -22.81
N THR A 135 25.22 -5.93 -22.53
CA THR A 135 24.55 -6.73 -23.56
C THR A 135 23.44 -5.97 -24.29
N LEU A 136 22.66 -5.12 -23.59
CA LEU A 136 21.69 -4.23 -24.23
C LEU A 136 22.37 -3.21 -25.18
N SER A 137 23.51 -2.65 -24.77
CA SER A 137 24.28 -1.74 -25.62
C SER A 137 24.88 -2.44 -26.85
N GLU A 138 25.28 -3.71 -26.71
CA GLU A 138 25.81 -4.51 -27.82
C GLU A 138 24.70 -4.94 -28.79
N LEU A 139 23.51 -5.29 -28.28
CA LEU A 139 22.30 -5.52 -29.10
C LEU A 139 21.89 -4.29 -29.91
N ASN A 140 21.76 -3.12 -29.27
CA ASN A 140 21.40 -1.87 -29.95
C ASN A 140 22.42 -1.49 -31.06
N GLN A 141 23.71 -1.79 -30.87
CA GLN A 141 24.73 -1.57 -31.90
C GLN A 141 24.59 -2.57 -33.06
N LEU A 142 24.30 -3.84 -32.78
CA LEU A 142 24.05 -4.84 -33.82
C LEU A 142 22.78 -4.53 -34.63
N GLU A 143 21.68 -4.11 -33.98
CA GLU A 143 20.46 -3.68 -34.67
C GLU A 143 20.70 -2.47 -35.58
N GLN A 144 21.46 -1.46 -35.13
CA GLN A 144 21.83 -0.32 -35.98
C GLN A 144 22.72 -0.73 -37.17
N VAL A 145 23.63 -1.70 -36.98
CA VAL A 145 24.47 -2.23 -38.08
C VAL A 145 23.61 -3.04 -39.07
N ILE A 146 22.67 -3.84 -38.60
CA ILE A 146 21.75 -4.62 -39.45
C ILE A 146 20.84 -3.69 -40.26
N GLY A 147 20.15 -2.74 -39.63
CA GLY A 147 19.32 -1.76 -40.35
C GLY A 147 20.14 -0.86 -41.29
N GLY A 148 21.40 -0.58 -40.94
CA GLY A 148 22.35 0.07 -41.83
C GLY A 148 22.68 -0.76 -43.08
N LEU A 149 22.92 -2.07 -42.93
CA LEU A 149 23.19 -2.98 -44.05
C LEU A 149 21.95 -3.16 -44.94
N GLU A 150 20.76 -3.28 -44.35
CA GLU A 150 19.49 -3.34 -45.10
C GLU A 150 19.26 -2.07 -45.94
N SER A 151 19.62 -0.89 -45.43
CA SER A 151 19.51 0.38 -46.16
C SER A 151 20.40 0.50 -47.42
N VAL A 152 21.43 -0.34 -47.54
CA VAL A 152 22.37 -0.38 -48.68
C VAL A 152 22.01 -1.52 -49.66
N GLY A 153 21.08 -2.41 -49.29
CA GLY A 153 20.99 -3.76 -49.84
C GLY A 153 19.95 -4.04 -50.93
N THR A 154 18.98 -3.16 -51.22
CA THR A 154 17.95 -3.43 -52.25
C THR A 154 17.58 -2.23 -53.11
N ALA A 155 17.97 -2.29 -54.39
CA ALA A 155 17.26 -1.63 -55.49
C ALA A 155 16.61 -2.71 -56.38
N ASP A 156 15.35 -2.48 -56.78
CA ASP A 156 14.55 -3.27 -57.73
C ASP A 156 14.68 -4.81 -57.68
N VAL A 157 13.96 -5.44 -56.75
CA VAL A 157 13.46 -6.81 -56.93
C VAL A 157 11.93 -6.83 -56.72
N LYS A 158 11.18 -7.06 -57.80
CA LYS A 158 9.74 -7.34 -57.72
C LYS A 158 9.53 -8.83 -57.44
N THR A 159 8.88 -9.15 -56.34
CA THR A 159 8.26 -10.46 -56.08
C THR A 159 6.99 -10.24 -55.21
N PRO A 160 6.09 -11.23 -55.05
CA PRO A 160 4.66 -10.97 -55.15
C PRO A 160 4.05 -10.30 -53.92
N SER A 161 2.92 -9.62 -54.16
CA SER A 161 2.01 -9.19 -53.10
C SER A 161 1.52 -10.41 -52.32
N ALA A 162 2.03 -10.57 -51.09
CA ALA A 162 1.46 -11.48 -50.12
C ALA A 162 0.08 -10.92 -49.72
N ALA A 163 -0.98 -11.50 -50.28
CA ALA A 163 -2.34 -11.15 -49.90
C ALA A 163 -2.51 -11.32 -48.38
N PRO A 164 -3.24 -10.42 -47.69
CA PRO A 164 -3.41 -10.52 -46.24
C PRO A 164 -4.01 -11.87 -45.90
N SER A 165 -3.30 -12.64 -45.08
CA SER A 165 -3.72 -13.94 -44.60
C SER A 165 -4.95 -13.78 -43.70
N LYS A 166 -6.13 -13.78 -44.33
CA LYS A 166 -7.42 -13.95 -43.66
C LYS A 166 -7.45 -15.34 -43.01
N ALA A 167 -6.84 -15.44 -41.83
CA ALA A 167 -7.07 -16.51 -40.88
C ALA A 167 -8.48 -16.37 -40.32
N SER A 168 -9.49 -16.57 -41.19
CA SER A 168 -10.91 -16.55 -40.85
C SER A 168 -11.29 -17.83 -40.11
N SER A 169 -10.63 -18.07 -38.98
CA SER A 169 -11.27 -18.81 -37.90
C SER A 169 -12.49 -17.99 -37.47
N GLY A 170 -13.66 -18.62 -37.45
CA GLY A 170 -14.91 -17.96 -37.11
C GLY A 170 -15.02 -17.74 -35.60
N GLN A 171 -14.12 -16.96 -35.00
CA GLN A 171 -14.23 -16.58 -33.60
C GLN A 171 -15.55 -15.85 -33.39
N LYS A 172 -16.46 -16.53 -32.67
CA LYS A 172 -17.63 -15.90 -32.05
C LYS A 172 -17.12 -14.96 -30.95
N ARG A 173 -16.66 -13.76 -31.32
CA ARG A 173 -16.30 -12.69 -30.36
C ARG A 173 -17.47 -12.57 -29.39
N GLY A 174 -17.22 -12.81 -28.10
CA GLY A 174 -18.28 -12.85 -27.10
C GLY A 174 -18.99 -11.50 -27.08
N LYS A 175 -20.31 -11.46 -27.27
CA LYS A 175 -21.06 -10.19 -27.24
C LYS A 175 -20.81 -9.50 -25.90
N GLY A 176 -20.18 -8.32 -25.95
CA GLY A 176 -19.81 -7.54 -24.76
C GLY A 176 -18.52 -7.99 -24.03
N LEU A 177 -17.77 -8.98 -24.52
CA LEU A 177 -16.50 -9.42 -23.94
C LEU A 177 -15.33 -9.06 -24.86
N HIS A 178 -14.56 -8.07 -24.41
CA HIS A 178 -13.25 -7.65 -24.93
C HIS A 178 -12.59 -6.80 -23.83
N SER A 179 -11.27 -6.84 -23.72
CA SER A 179 -10.52 -5.94 -22.81
C SER A 179 -9.89 -4.77 -23.58
N SER A 180 -9.73 -3.63 -22.90
CA SER A 180 -9.20 -2.39 -23.47
C SER A 180 -8.45 -1.59 -22.42
N LEU A 181 -7.42 -0.84 -22.85
CA LEU A 181 -6.75 0.17 -22.03
C LEU A 181 -7.47 1.53 -22.05
N GLU A 182 -8.51 1.68 -22.88
CA GLU A 182 -9.33 2.89 -22.88
C GLU A 182 -10.29 2.93 -21.68
N MET A 183 -10.72 4.13 -21.35
CA MET A 183 -11.59 4.42 -20.21
C MET A 183 -12.99 4.71 -20.73
N GLU A 184 -13.95 3.86 -20.39
CA GLU A 184 -15.33 4.00 -20.84
C GLU A 184 -15.94 5.32 -20.30
N PRO A 185 -16.58 6.17 -21.12
CA PRO A 185 -17.06 7.47 -20.67
C PRO A 185 -18.02 7.41 -19.48
N GLY A 186 -18.85 6.35 -19.39
CA GLY A 186 -19.74 6.11 -18.25
C GLY A 186 -19.02 5.82 -16.93
N LEU A 187 -17.70 5.59 -16.91
CA LEU A 187 -16.95 5.51 -15.64
C LEU A 187 -17.00 6.84 -14.86
N LYS A 188 -17.19 7.99 -15.52
CA LYS A 188 -17.24 9.29 -14.81
C LYS A 188 -18.49 9.51 -13.95
N THR A 189 -19.54 8.69 -14.07
CA THR A 189 -20.83 8.85 -13.35
C THR A 189 -20.94 8.03 -12.06
N PHE A 190 -19.82 7.75 -11.40
CA PHE A 190 -19.73 6.96 -10.17
C PHE A 190 -18.89 7.64 -9.08
N TRP A 191 -19.13 7.28 -7.82
CA TRP A 191 -18.25 7.62 -6.69
C TRP A 191 -17.03 6.69 -6.67
N TYR A 192 -15.84 7.28 -6.51
CA TYR A 192 -14.57 6.55 -6.37
C TYR A 192 -13.97 6.79 -4.98
N PRO A 193 -13.76 5.76 -4.14
CA PRO A 193 -12.94 5.91 -2.94
C PRO A 193 -11.48 6.03 -3.39
N VAL A 194 -10.90 7.24 -3.33
CA VAL A 194 -9.57 7.56 -3.86
C VAL A 194 -8.44 7.35 -2.85
N ASP A 195 -8.75 7.41 -1.56
CA ASP A 195 -7.80 7.17 -0.48
C ASP A 195 -8.52 6.85 0.85
N PHE A 196 -7.76 6.53 1.89
CA PHE A 196 -8.27 6.36 3.25
C PHE A 196 -8.31 7.69 4.01
N THR A 197 -9.38 7.93 4.77
CA THR A 197 -9.51 9.05 5.73
C THR A 197 -8.34 9.07 6.72
N SER A 198 -7.87 7.89 7.12
CA SER A 198 -6.73 7.67 8.02
C SER A 198 -5.38 8.12 7.45
N ALA A 199 -5.32 8.42 6.15
CA ALA A 199 -4.10 8.75 5.42
C ALA A 199 -4.14 10.15 4.78
N LEU A 200 -5.05 11.02 5.26
CA LEU A 200 -5.09 12.46 5.00
C LEU A 200 -5.17 13.22 6.33
N GLU A 201 -4.03 13.64 6.86
CA GLU A 201 -3.94 14.47 8.08
C GLU A 201 -4.12 15.96 7.72
N ALA A 202 -4.33 16.83 8.72
CA ALA A 202 -4.82 18.19 8.49
C ALA A 202 -3.86 19.10 7.71
N ASP A 203 -2.55 18.94 7.89
CA ASP A 203 -1.48 19.69 7.21
C ASP A 203 -0.96 19.01 5.92
N ILE A 204 -1.49 17.82 5.60
CA ILE A 204 -1.06 17.02 4.44
C ILE A 204 -1.83 17.42 3.18
N LEU A 205 -1.07 17.75 2.14
CA LEU A 205 -1.55 17.76 0.75
C LEU A 205 -1.21 16.41 0.11
N LYS A 206 -2.19 15.76 -0.52
CA LYS A 206 -2.01 14.41 -1.07
C LYS A 206 -2.38 14.37 -2.56
N PRO A 207 -1.40 14.23 -3.48
CA PRO A 207 -1.69 14.06 -4.89
C PRO A 207 -2.34 12.70 -5.15
N VAL A 208 -3.36 12.69 -6.01
CA VAL A 208 -4.04 11.49 -6.53
C VAL A 208 -4.27 11.64 -8.03
N GLU A 209 -4.07 10.57 -8.78
CA GLU A 209 -4.50 10.47 -10.18
C GLU A 209 -5.83 9.70 -10.23
N LEU A 210 -6.81 10.21 -10.97
CA LEU A 210 -8.13 9.59 -11.15
C LEU A 210 -8.62 9.84 -12.58
N LEU A 211 -8.95 8.76 -13.29
CA LEU A 211 -9.48 8.77 -14.66
C LEU A 211 -8.61 9.57 -15.67
N GLY A 212 -7.29 9.48 -15.52
CA GLY A 212 -6.31 10.16 -16.36
C GLY A 212 -6.04 11.62 -15.98
N GLU A 213 -6.58 12.09 -14.86
CA GLU A 213 -6.52 13.48 -14.42
C GLU A 213 -5.87 13.61 -13.03
N THR A 214 -5.10 14.68 -12.81
CA THR A 214 -4.40 14.95 -11.54
C THR A 214 -5.24 15.82 -10.60
N TRP A 215 -5.25 15.44 -9.32
CA TRP A 215 -5.99 16.09 -8.25
C TRP A 215 -5.19 16.10 -6.95
N VAL A 216 -5.51 17.02 -6.05
CA VAL A 216 -4.92 17.12 -4.71
C VAL A 216 -6.03 17.07 -3.67
N LEU A 217 -5.88 16.13 -2.73
CA LEU A 217 -6.70 16.02 -1.53
C LEU A 217 -6.06 16.84 -0.40
N PHE A 218 -6.89 17.52 0.39
CA PHE A 218 -6.51 18.26 1.59
C PHE A 218 -7.72 18.40 2.52
N ARG A 219 -7.52 18.90 3.74
CA ARG A 219 -8.62 19.25 4.65
C ARG A 219 -8.83 20.76 4.72
N ASP A 220 -10.08 21.21 4.70
CA ASP A 220 -10.40 22.62 4.96
C ASP A 220 -10.30 22.96 6.47
N GLU A 221 -10.63 24.20 6.84
CA GLU A 221 -10.54 24.67 8.24
C GLU A 221 -11.57 23.97 9.16
N SER A 222 -12.64 23.39 8.61
CA SER A 222 -13.58 22.53 9.36
C SER A 222 -13.08 21.09 9.55
N GLY A 223 -11.98 20.73 8.87
CA GLY A 223 -11.46 19.36 8.79
C GLY A 223 -12.09 18.53 7.66
N THR A 224 -12.99 19.10 6.86
CA THR A 224 -13.67 18.40 5.75
C THR A 224 -12.67 18.11 4.63
N ALA A 225 -12.64 16.87 4.13
CA ALA A 225 -11.81 16.50 2.98
C ALA A 225 -12.31 17.18 1.70
N CYS A 226 -11.42 17.88 0.99
CA CYS A 226 -11.68 18.55 -0.28
C CYS A 226 -10.77 18.00 -1.38
N CYS A 227 -11.25 18.05 -2.62
CA CYS A 227 -10.54 17.56 -3.80
C CYS A 227 -10.56 18.64 -4.90
N ILE A 228 -9.39 19.19 -5.24
CA ILE A 228 -9.24 20.19 -6.32
C ILE A 228 -8.19 19.75 -7.33
N ARG A 229 -8.24 20.31 -8.55
CA ARG A 229 -7.26 20.08 -9.62
C ARG A 229 -5.85 20.36 -9.11
N ASP A 230 -4.90 19.45 -9.37
CA ASP A 230 -3.49 19.65 -8.97
C ASP A 230 -2.72 20.57 -9.95
N GLU A 231 -3.30 21.73 -10.26
CA GLU A 231 -2.78 22.66 -11.26
C GLU A 231 -3.10 24.12 -10.87
N CYS A 232 -2.09 24.90 -10.50
CA CYS A 232 -2.28 26.32 -10.19
C CYS A 232 -2.65 27.13 -11.43
N ALA A 233 -3.85 27.73 -11.41
CA ALA A 233 -4.42 28.56 -12.50
C ALA A 233 -3.55 29.76 -12.97
N HIS A 234 -2.44 30.09 -12.30
CA HIS A 234 -1.46 31.07 -12.80
C HIS A 234 -0.50 30.47 -13.85
N ARG A 235 0.13 29.33 -13.58
CA ARG A 235 1.25 28.76 -14.38
C ARG A 235 1.38 27.23 -14.32
N ALA A 236 0.29 26.52 -14.09
CA ALA A 236 0.26 25.05 -14.00
C ALA A 236 1.29 24.43 -13.03
N CYS A 237 1.58 25.13 -11.94
CA CYS A 237 2.41 24.59 -10.86
C CYS A 237 1.57 23.61 -10.02
N PRO A 238 2.05 22.39 -9.72
CA PRO A 238 1.35 21.47 -8.83
C PRO A 238 1.06 22.10 -7.48
N LEU A 239 -0.19 22.02 -7.05
CA LEU A 239 -0.68 22.52 -5.77
C LEU A 239 -0.31 21.56 -4.63
N SER A 240 -0.18 20.25 -4.92
CA SER A 240 0.33 19.21 -4.01
C SER A 240 1.75 19.43 -3.50
N LEU A 241 2.56 20.23 -4.20
CA LEU A 241 3.88 20.68 -3.75
C LEU A 241 3.83 21.91 -2.82
N GLY A 242 2.63 22.42 -2.52
CA GLY A 242 2.38 23.56 -1.66
C GLY A 242 2.30 23.22 -0.17
N THR A 243 1.53 24.02 0.57
CA THR A 243 1.19 23.74 1.98
C THR A 243 -0.27 24.06 2.26
N ASN A 244 -0.86 23.42 3.27
CA ASN A 244 -2.20 23.79 3.76
C ASN A 244 -2.08 24.95 4.76
N VAL A 245 -2.64 26.10 4.41
CA VAL A 245 -2.61 27.34 5.20
C VAL A 245 -4.02 27.73 5.60
N ASN A 246 -4.42 27.34 6.81
CA ASN A 246 -5.76 27.56 7.37
C ASN A 246 -6.88 27.03 6.45
N GLY A 247 -6.79 25.77 6.04
CA GLY A 247 -7.81 25.11 5.21
C GLY A 247 -7.83 25.55 3.74
N LYS A 248 -6.69 26.04 3.22
CA LYS A 248 -6.49 26.48 1.85
C LYS A 248 -5.14 26.02 1.33
N ILE A 249 -5.06 25.53 0.10
CA ILE A 249 -3.77 25.19 -0.50
C ILE A 249 -3.05 26.46 -0.95
N GLU A 250 -1.90 26.76 -0.34
CA GLU A 250 -0.98 27.79 -0.81
C GLU A 250 -0.02 27.23 -1.87
N CYS A 251 -0.14 27.72 -3.11
CA CYS A 251 0.72 27.34 -4.22
C CYS A 251 2.19 27.76 -3.98
N PRO A 252 3.17 26.84 -4.07
CA PRO A 252 4.55 27.07 -3.62
C PRO A 252 5.32 28.07 -4.49
N TYR A 253 4.82 28.40 -5.69
CA TYR A 253 5.51 29.26 -6.65
C TYR A 253 5.25 30.76 -6.39
N HIS A 254 4.02 31.14 -6.01
CA HIS A 254 3.60 32.54 -5.89
C HIS A 254 2.65 32.80 -4.70
N GLY A 255 2.44 31.82 -3.82
CA GLY A 255 1.59 31.93 -2.64
C GLY A 255 0.08 32.00 -2.92
N TRP A 256 -0.38 31.74 -4.15
CA TRP A 256 -1.82 31.82 -4.48
C TRP A 256 -2.58 30.74 -3.69
N GLN A 257 -3.55 31.18 -2.88
CA GLN A 257 -4.28 30.33 -1.93
C GLN A 257 -5.64 29.90 -2.51
N TYR A 258 -5.92 28.60 -2.51
CA TYR A 258 -7.16 28.02 -3.06
C TYR A 258 -7.99 27.35 -1.95
N ARG A 259 -9.29 27.66 -1.91
CA ARG A 259 -10.28 27.01 -1.03
C ARG A 259 -10.73 25.64 -1.58
N GLY A 260 -11.43 24.86 -0.76
CA GLY A 260 -11.95 23.52 -1.11
C GLY A 260 -12.93 23.49 -2.30
N ASP A 261 -13.57 24.61 -2.62
CA ASP A 261 -14.40 24.81 -3.82
C ASP A 261 -13.61 25.33 -5.04
N GLY A 262 -12.27 25.32 -4.95
CA GLY A 262 -11.37 25.74 -6.02
C GLY A 262 -11.19 27.25 -6.17
N VAL A 263 -11.91 28.08 -5.42
CA VAL A 263 -11.81 29.55 -5.54
C VAL A 263 -10.46 30.05 -5.01
N CYS A 264 -9.78 30.91 -5.78
CA CYS A 264 -8.55 31.56 -5.34
C CYS A 264 -8.88 32.75 -4.41
N ASP A 265 -8.63 32.55 -3.12
CA ASP A 265 -9.04 33.43 -2.02
C ASP A 265 -8.03 34.58 -1.80
N ALA A 266 -6.73 34.30 -1.97
CA ALA A 266 -5.66 35.29 -1.77
C ALA A 266 -4.49 35.08 -2.75
N MET A 267 -3.85 36.18 -3.15
CA MET A 267 -2.71 36.20 -4.07
C MET A 267 -1.55 37.06 -3.51
N PRO A 268 -0.78 36.58 -2.50
CA PRO A 268 0.21 37.39 -1.78
C PRO A 268 1.30 38.05 -2.66
N SER A 269 1.55 37.52 -3.86
CA SER A 269 2.53 38.07 -4.80
C SER A 269 2.02 39.23 -5.68
N THR A 270 0.75 39.63 -5.60
CA THR A 270 0.12 40.55 -6.56
C THR A 270 -1.13 41.23 -5.98
N ALA A 271 -1.70 42.19 -6.71
CA ALA A 271 -3.10 42.59 -6.48
C ALA A 271 -4.06 41.45 -6.88
N GLN A 272 -5.14 41.27 -6.12
CA GLN A 272 -6.11 40.18 -6.29
C GLN A 272 -6.84 40.26 -7.65
N CYS A 273 -6.67 39.22 -8.48
CA CYS A 273 -7.47 39.03 -9.69
C CYS A 273 -8.84 38.44 -9.34
N LYS A 274 -9.91 38.92 -9.98
CA LYS A 274 -11.28 38.40 -9.78
C LYS A 274 -11.56 37.20 -10.68
N GLY A 275 -12.38 36.26 -10.20
CA GLY A 275 -12.84 35.11 -10.98
C GLY A 275 -11.79 34.02 -11.22
N VAL A 276 -10.65 34.06 -10.52
CA VAL A 276 -9.65 32.99 -10.57
C VAL A 276 -10.11 31.82 -9.70
N GLN A 277 -10.21 30.65 -10.30
CA GLN A 277 -10.53 29.39 -9.63
C GLN A 277 -9.85 28.22 -10.36
N VAL A 278 -9.70 27.09 -9.68
CA VAL A 278 -9.39 25.78 -10.27
C VAL A 278 -10.63 24.89 -10.21
N THR A 279 -10.63 23.76 -10.91
CA THR A 279 -11.71 22.76 -10.80
C THR A 279 -11.71 22.16 -9.39
N ALA A 280 -12.88 22.09 -8.76
CA ALA A 280 -13.13 21.29 -7.57
C ALA A 280 -14.08 20.12 -7.91
N LEU A 281 -13.95 19.01 -7.18
CA LEU A 281 -14.84 17.85 -7.27
C LEU A 281 -15.66 17.69 -5.98
N GLU A 282 -16.87 17.15 -6.12
CA GLU A 282 -17.68 16.75 -4.96
C GLU A 282 -16.94 15.64 -4.20
N CYS A 283 -16.77 15.83 -2.90
CA CYS A 283 -15.97 14.97 -2.01
C CYS A 283 -16.79 14.58 -0.78
N ARG A 284 -16.67 13.34 -0.30
CA ARG A 284 -17.35 12.82 0.89
C ARG A 284 -16.45 11.85 1.65
N GLU A 285 -16.53 11.84 2.98
CA GLU A 285 -15.89 10.81 3.81
C GLU A 285 -16.96 9.91 4.41
N GLU A 286 -16.81 8.60 4.23
CA GLU A 286 -17.74 7.56 4.68
C GLU A 286 -16.95 6.26 4.85
N ASP A 287 -17.27 5.43 5.86
CA ASP A 287 -16.53 4.18 6.18
C ASP A 287 -15.00 4.33 6.28
N GLY A 288 -14.50 5.52 6.61
CA GLY A 288 -13.07 5.84 6.64
C GLY A 288 -12.39 5.87 5.27
N LEU A 289 -13.15 6.02 4.18
CA LEU A 289 -12.68 6.23 2.82
C LEU A 289 -13.07 7.65 2.34
N ILE A 290 -12.19 8.25 1.55
CA ILE A 290 -12.43 9.54 0.89
C ILE A 290 -12.97 9.25 -0.51
N TYR A 291 -14.27 9.50 -0.71
CA TYR A 291 -14.96 9.34 -1.99
C TYR A 291 -14.97 10.65 -2.79
N VAL A 292 -14.66 10.55 -4.07
CA VAL A 292 -14.66 11.65 -5.05
C VAL A 292 -15.58 11.31 -6.22
N TRP A 293 -16.32 12.30 -6.71
CA TRP A 293 -17.18 12.18 -7.90
C TRP A 293 -16.56 12.98 -9.07
N PRO A 294 -16.12 12.32 -10.17
CA PRO A 294 -15.29 12.95 -11.20
C PRO A 294 -16.05 13.56 -12.40
N SER A 295 -17.39 13.46 -12.46
CA SER A 295 -18.17 14.19 -13.49
C SER A 295 -18.50 15.61 -13.02
N LEU A 296 -18.16 16.58 -13.87
CA LEU A 296 -18.57 17.99 -13.71
C LEU A 296 -19.95 18.26 -14.33
N ASP A 297 -20.30 17.51 -15.38
CA ASP A 297 -21.53 17.70 -16.17
C ASP A 297 -22.78 17.14 -15.47
N LYS A 298 -22.62 16.08 -14.67
CA LYS A 298 -23.69 15.44 -13.89
C LYS A 298 -23.30 15.48 -12.41
N LYS A 299 -24.11 16.12 -11.55
CA LYS A 299 -24.00 16.00 -10.10
C LYS A 299 -24.38 14.59 -9.61
N PRO A 300 -23.84 14.12 -8.47
CA PRO A 300 -24.22 12.83 -7.89
C PRO A 300 -25.71 12.77 -7.56
N ASP A 301 -26.42 11.88 -8.25
CA ASP A 301 -27.83 11.53 -8.04
C ASP A 301 -28.03 10.33 -7.10
N VAL A 302 -26.92 9.81 -6.55
CA VAL A 302 -26.87 8.68 -5.62
C VAL A 302 -25.95 8.98 -4.43
N GLY A 303 -26.20 8.28 -3.32
CA GLY A 303 -25.29 8.25 -2.17
C GLY A 303 -23.94 7.61 -2.51
N VAL A 304 -23.01 7.68 -1.57
CA VAL A 304 -21.82 6.81 -1.59
C VAL A 304 -22.24 5.38 -1.21
N PRO A 305 -21.59 4.33 -1.76
CA PRO A 305 -21.97 2.94 -1.53
C PRO A 305 -21.42 2.40 -0.19
N SER A 306 -21.99 2.85 0.93
CA SER A 306 -21.55 2.49 2.29
C SER A 306 -22.14 1.20 2.86
N GLU A 307 -23.42 0.92 2.60
CA GLU A 307 -24.21 -0.19 3.18
C GLU A 307 -23.63 -1.61 2.97
N LEU A 308 -22.57 -1.74 2.17
CA LEU A 308 -21.95 -3.00 1.75
C LEU A 308 -20.50 -3.16 2.22
N LEU A 309 -19.94 -2.18 2.94
CA LEU A 309 -18.64 -2.30 3.61
C LEU A 309 -18.86 -2.67 5.08
N ALA A 310 -18.06 -3.59 5.62
CA ALA A 310 -18.13 -3.96 7.04
C ALA A 310 -17.87 -2.73 7.94
N PRO A 311 -18.86 -2.22 8.70
CA PRO A 311 -18.73 -0.92 9.36
C PRO A 311 -17.63 -0.93 10.43
N PRO A 312 -16.76 0.11 10.49
CA PRO A 312 -15.72 0.22 11.52
C PRO A 312 -16.30 0.48 12.92
N GLY A 313 -16.75 -0.57 13.62
CA GLY A 313 -17.29 -0.45 14.98
C GLY A 313 -17.71 -1.79 15.61
N ASP A 314 -18.79 -2.39 15.10
CA ASP A 314 -19.60 -3.34 15.89
C ASP A 314 -19.22 -4.83 15.74
N LYS A 315 -18.46 -5.19 14.70
CA LYS A 315 -17.99 -6.58 14.49
C LYS A 315 -16.57 -6.65 13.94
N PHE A 316 -16.26 -5.88 12.90
CA PHE A 316 -14.98 -5.97 12.19
C PHE A 316 -14.02 -4.85 12.60
N ILE A 317 -12.75 -5.22 12.84
CA ILE A 317 -11.69 -4.31 13.25
C ILE A 317 -10.61 -4.26 12.17
N ILE A 318 -10.36 -3.05 11.67
CA ILE A 318 -9.31 -2.76 10.68
C ILE A 318 -7.94 -3.06 11.30
N HIS A 319 -7.21 -3.98 10.66
CA HIS A 319 -5.87 -4.43 11.02
C HIS A 319 -4.78 -3.89 10.09
N SER A 320 -5.11 -3.65 8.82
CA SER A 320 -4.21 -3.04 7.84
C SER A 320 -4.97 -2.17 6.84
N GLU A 321 -4.36 -1.05 6.46
CA GLU A 321 -4.77 -0.20 5.33
C GLU A 321 -3.49 0.13 4.54
N ILE A 322 -3.53 -0.10 3.23
CA ILE A 322 -2.39 0.06 2.32
C ILE A 322 -2.89 0.73 1.04
N SER A 323 -2.25 1.84 0.66
CA SER A 323 -2.43 2.49 -0.64
C SER A 323 -1.13 2.37 -1.42
N LEU A 324 -1.23 2.01 -2.71
CA LEU A 324 -0.10 1.83 -3.60
C LEU A 324 -0.51 2.10 -5.07
N GLU A 325 0.45 2.46 -5.92
CA GLU A 325 0.25 2.58 -7.37
C GLU A 325 0.86 1.36 -8.07
N VAL A 326 0.15 0.74 -9.01
CA VAL A 326 0.66 -0.35 -9.86
C VAL A 326 0.55 -0.02 -11.34
N PRO A 327 1.54 -0.44 -12.16
CA PRO A 327 1.57 -0.18 -13.61
C PRO A 327 0.69 -1.17 -14.41
N VAL A 328 -0.54 -1.42 -13.95
CA VAL A 328 -1.54 -2.23 -14.68
C VAL A 328 -2.89 -1.52 -14.80
N GLU A 329 -3.62 -1.83 -15.87
CA GLU A 329 -5.00 -1.41 -16.12
C GLU A 329 -5.96 -1.99 -15.07
N HIS A 330 -6.82 -1.14 -14.50
CA HIS A 330 -7.63 -1.50 -13.33
C HIS A 330 -8.57 -2.68 -13.54
N GLY A 331 -9.10 -2.86 -14.75
CA GLY A 331 -9.97 -3.97 -15.07
C GLY A 331 -9.26 -5.32 -15.05
N LEU A 332 -8.01 -5.38 -15.49
CA LEU A 332 -7.23 -6.62 -15.44
C LEU A 332 -6.96 -7.03 -13.98
N LEU A 333 -6.73 -6.05 -13.10
CA LEU A 333 -6.56 -6.30 -11.66
C LEU A 333 -7.89 -6.69 -10.98
N VAL A 334 -9.02 -6.06 -11.33
CA VAL A 334 -10.35 -6.49 -10.87
C VAL A 334 -10.67 -7.91 -11.36
N GLU A 335 -10.36 -8.25 -12.62
CA GLU A 335 -10.60 -9.56 -13.20
C GLU A 335 -9.76 -10.65 -12.52
N ASN A 336 -8.47 -10.40 -12.28
CA ASN A 336 -7.61 -11.28 -11.49
C ASN A 336 -8.13 -11.46 -10.05
N LEU A 337 -8.51 -10.38 -9.35
CA LEU A 337 -9.08 -10.46 -8.00
C LEU A 337 -10.44 -11.17 -7.93
N LEU A 338 -11.20 -11.25 -9.03
CA LEU A 338 -12.50 -11.92 -9.09
C LEU A 338 -12.41 -13.40 -9.53
N ASP A 339 -11.25 -13.85 -10.01
CA ASP A 339 -10.98 -15.25 -10.30
C ASP A 339 -10.36 -15.94 -9.08
N LEU A 340 -11.05 -16.92 -8.46
CA LEU A 340 -10.45 -17.73 -7.40
C LEU A 340 -9.64 -18.94 -7.92
N ALA A 341 -9.63 -19.21 -9.22
CA ALA A 341 -8.96 -20.38 -9.79
C ALA A 341 -7.44 -20.19 -9.98
N HIS A 342 -6.93 -18.97 -10.17
CA HIS A 342 -5.48 -18.73 -10.26
C HIS A 342 -4.75 -18.96 -8.93
N ALA A 343 -5.38 -18.70 -7.78
CA ALA A 343 -4.71 -18.62 -6.49
C ALA A 343 -3.81 -19.83 -6.12
N PRO A 344 -4.20 -21.11 -6.36
CA PRO A 344 -3.34 -22.27 -6.09
C PRO A 344 -2.11 -22.39 -7.01
N PHE A 345 -2.11 -21.72 -8.16
CA PHE A 345 -1.05 -21.77 -9.17
C PHE A 345 -0.14 -20.54 -9.11
N THR A 346 -0.71 -19.37 -8.85
CA THR A 346 0.02 -18.09 -8.77
C THR A 346 0.79 -17.99 -7.46
N HIS A 347 0.10 -18.19 -6.33
CA HIS A 347 0.65 -17.94 -4.99
C HIS A 347 1.45 -19.12 -4.44
N THR A 348 2.43 -19.57 -5.21
CA THR A 348 3.21 -20.76 -4.87
C THR A 348 4.20 -20.56 -3.73
N SER A 349 4.46 -19.31 -3.32
CA SER A 349 5.20 -19.00 -2.09
C SER A 349 4.30 -18.61 -0.91
N THR A 350 3.10 -18.05 -1.17
CA THR A 350 2.25 -17.48 -0.10
C THR A 350 1.07 -18.38 0.34
N PHE A 351 0.54 -19.23 -0.55
CA PHE A 351 -0.61 -20.11 -0.26
C PHE A 351 -0.39 -21.59 -0.61
N ALA A 352 0.59 -21.95 -1.43
CA ALA A 352 0.81 -23.35 -1.81
C ALA A 352 1.53 -24.17 -0.71
N ARG A 353 1.22 -25.45 -0.50
CA ARG A 353 0.63 -26.39 -1.47
C ARG A 353 -0.77 -26.91 -1.09
N GLY A 354 -1.76 -26.02 -1.08
CA GLY A 354 -3.16 -26.33 -1.43
C GLY A 354 -3.82 -27.49 -0.69
N TRP A 355 -4.60 -28.31 -1.41
CA TRP A 355 -4.90 -29.68 -0.99
C TRP A 355 -3.64 -30.54 -1.26
N PRO A 356 -2.82 -30.96 -0.27
CA PRO A 356 -2.81 -30.63 1.15
C PRO A 356 -1.48 -29.99 1.66
N VAL A 357 -1.53 -28.73 2.12
CA VAL A 357 -0.98 -28.28 3.42
C VAL A 357 0.41 -28.78 3.89
N PRO A 358 1.55 -28.65 3.16
CA PRO A 358 2.86 -28.98 3.76
C PRO A 358 3.19 -28.04 4.94
N ASP A 359 3.65 -28.61 6.06
CA ASP A 359 3.83 -27.91 7.34
C ASP A 359 4.67 -26.62 7.31
N ALA A 360 5.52 -26.44 6.29
CA ALA A 360 6.40 -25.29 6.13
C ALA A 360 5.71 -24.01 5.64
N VAL A 361 4.57 -24.11 4.94
CA VAL A 361 3.81 -22.93 4.44
C VAL A 361 2.52 -22.73 5.25
N LYS A 362 2.67 -22.85 6.57
CA LYS A 362 1.68 -22.36 7.53
C LYS A 362 1.90 -20.87 7.72
N PHE A 363 0.83 -20.08 7.78
CA PHE A 363 0.85 -18.65 8.11
C PHE A 363 1.48 -18.44 9.50
N GLN A 364 2.80 -18.32 9.58
CA GLN A 364 3.53 -18.43 10.86
C GLN A 364 3.07 -17.39 11.90
N LEU A 365 2.66 -16.21 11.47
CA LEU A 365 2.09 -15.16 12.32
C LEU A 365 0.74 -15.55 12.96
N LEU A 366 -0.13 -16.30 12.26
CA LEU A 366 -1.40 -16.79 12.79
C LEU A 366 -1.23 -18.13 13.51
N THR A 367 -0.32 -18.99 13.05
CA THR A 367 -0.02 -20.28 13.66
C THR A 367 0.64 -20.12 15.04
N ALA A 368 1.53 -19.14 15.19
CA ALA A 368 2.09 -18.75 16.49
C ALA A 368 1.04 -18.20 17.47
N LEU A 369 -0.17 -17.87 17.00
CA LEU A 369 -1.30 -17.40 17.81
C LEU A 369 -2.37 -18.48 18.05
N GLY A 370 -2.05 -19.75 17.77
CA GLY A 370 -2.80 -20.90 18.29
C GLY A 370 -3.74 -21.60 17.30
N GLY A 371 -3.28 -21.92 16.10
CA GLY A 371 -4.01 -22.84 15.21
C GLY A 371 -3.39 -23.05 13.83
N ASN A 372 -3.58 -24.25 13.27
CA ASN A 372 -3.55 -24.42 11.81
C ASN A 372 -4.94 -23.97 11.31
N TRP A 373 -5.03 -22.85 10.60
CA TRP A 373 -6.30 -22.33 10.09
C TRP A 373 -6.40 -22.61 8.58
N GLU A 374 -7.54 -23.15 8.14
CA GLU A 374 -7.82 -23.35 6.71
C GLU A 374 -8.73 -22.20 6.22
N PRO A 375 -8.29 -21.38 5.23
CA PRO A 375 -9.06 -20.24 4.74
C PRO A 375 -10.13 -20.69 3.73
N TYR A 376 -11.18 -21.32 4.23
CA TYR A 376 -12.34 -21.76 3.46
C TYR A 376 -13.58 -21.85 4.35
N PRO A 377 -14.78 -21.45 3.89
CA PRO A 377 -15.11 -20.94 2.55
C PRO A 377 -14.77 -19.46 2.30
N ILE A 378 -14.81 -19.06 1.03
CA ILE A 378 -14.56 -17.69 0.55
C ILE A 378 -15.78 -17.23 -0.25
N ASP A 379 -16.33 -16.06 0.10
CA ASP A 379 -17.38 -15.36 -0.64
C ASP A 379 -16.80 -14.08 -1.26
N MET A 380 -17.07 -13.87 -2.56
CA MET A 380 -16.57 -12.75 -3.36
C MET A 380 -17.72 -11.91 -3.88
N THR A 381 -17.58 -10.58 -3.84
CA THR A 381 -18.59 -9.63 -4.33
C THR A 381 -17.92 -8.52 -5.12
N PHE A 382 -18.38 -8.26 -6.34
CA PHE A 382 -18.00 -7.05 -7.08
C PHE A 382 -18.98 -5.92 -6.77
N LEU A 383 -18.44 -4.76 -6.40
CA LEU A 383 -19.14 -3.53 -6.09
C LEU A 383 -18.71 -2.42 -7.08
N PRO A 384 -19.61 -1.95 -7.97
CA PRO A 384 -19.28 -0.91 -8.93
C PRO A 384 -18.75 0.39 -8.29
N PRO A 385 -17.81 1.12 -8.93
CA PRO A 385 -17.19 0.78 -10.22
C PRO A 385 -15.90 -0.06 -10.12
N VAL A 386 -15.29 -0.16 -8.93
CA VAL A 386 -13.87 -0.54 -8.75
C VAL A 386 -13.57 -1.43 -7.55
N MET A 387 -14.58 -1.81 -6.77
CA MET A 387 -14.38 -2.45 -5.47
C MET A 387 -14.62 -3.97 -5.56
N THR A 388 -13.67 -4.76 -5.06
CA THR A 388 -13.81 -6.21 -4.89
C THR A 388 -13.75 -6.54 -3.41
N LEU A 389 -14.83 -7.10 -2.90
CA LEU A 389 -14.99 -7.54 -1.52
C LEU A 389 -14.75 -9.05 -1.43
N SER A 390 -13.93 -9.48 -0.47
CA SER A 390 -13.72 -10.87 -0.11
C SER A 390 -14.03 -11.07 1.38
N THR A 391 -14.87 -12.04 1.70
CA THR A 391 -15.03 -12.53 3.08
C THR A 391 -14.59 -13.98 3.13
N ILE A 392 -13.63 -14.28 4.00
CA ILE A 392 -13.02 -15.60 4.19
C ILE A 392 -13.42 -16.10 5.57
N GLY A 393 -14.23 -17.17 5.61
CA GLY A 393 -14.55 -17.89 6.83
C GLY A 393 -13.36 -18.74 7.28
N LEU A 394 -13.07 -18.75 8.58
CA LEU A 394 -11.95 -19.50 9.15
C LEU A 394 -12.44 -20.69 9.98
N ASN A 395 -12.30 -21.88 9.43
CA ASN A 395 -12.68 -23.13 10.06
C ASN A 395 -11.51 -23.82 10.80
N GLN A 396 -11.86 -24.68 11.75
CA GLN A 396 -10.90 -25.60 12.36
C GLN A 396 -10.56 -26.74 11.37
N PRO A 397 -9.31 -27.22 11.34
CA PRO A 397 -8.82 -28.14 10.32
C PRO A 397 -9.53 -29.50 10.41
N GLY A 398 -9.88 -30.06 9.25
CA GLY A 398 -10.58 -31.34 9.12
C GLY A 398 -12.07 -31.27 8.74
N ASN A 399 -12.71 -30.09 8.82
CA ASN A 399 -14.13 -29.90 8.50
C ASN A 399 -14.36 -29.16 7.16
N ILE A 400 -13.84 -29.70 6.04
CA ILE A 400 -14.14 -29.17 4.70
C ILE A 400 -15.56 -29.58 4.28
N VAL A 401 -16.56 -28.83 4.74
CA VAL A 401 -17.97 -29.02 4.38
C VAL A 401 -18.26 -28.30 3.06
N ARG A 402 -18.77 -29.04 2.06
CA ARG A 402 -19.12 -28.49 0.74
C ARG A 402 -20.44 -27.73 0.77
N ASN A 403 -20.48 -26.56 0.11
CA ASN A 403 -21.61 -25.62 0.06
C ASN A 403 -21.90 -24.85 1.37
N VAL A 404 -20.86 -24.58 2.17
CA VAL A 404 -20.92 -23.57 3.24
C VAL A 404 -20.46 -22.22 2.68
N ARG A 405 -21.04 -21.11 3.13
CA ARG A 405 -20.65 -19.73 2.79
C ARG A 405 -19.80 -19.12 3.89
N ALA A 406 -19.03 -18.07 3.59
CA ALA A 406 -18.13 -17.43 4.56
C ALA A 406 -18.90 -16.94 5.79
N GLN A 407 -20.05 -16.30 5.56
CA GLN A 407 -21.04 -15.86 6.56
C GLN A 407 -21.51 -16.93 7.58
N ASP A 408 -21.31 -18.22 7.31
CA ASP A 408 -21.78 -19.32 8.17
C ASP A 408 -20.71 -19.71 9.23
N CYS A 409 -19.55 -19.06 9.23
CA CYS A 409 -18.44 -19.32 10.16
C CYS A 409 -18.52 -18.48 11.44
N GLU A 410 -17.75 -18.87 12.47
CA GLU A 410 -17.63 -18.08 13.71
C GLU A 410 -16.64 -16.91 13.61
N LYS A 411 -15.74 -16.93 12.60
CA LYS A 411 -14.61 -16.01 12.47
C LYS A 411 -14.34 -15.72 11.00
N HIS A 412 -14.02 -14.46 10.72
CA HIS A 412 -13.93 -13.95 9.36
C HIS A 412 -12.72 -13.03 9.17
N LEU A 413 -11.99 -13.28 8.08
CA LEU A 413 -11.08 -12.32 7.46
C LEU A 413 -11.84 -11.61 6.35
N HIS A 414 -11.99 -10.30 6.45
CA HIS A 414 -12.67 -9.45 5.48
C HIS A 414 -11.65 -8.55 4.77
N GLN A 415 -11.56 -8.66 3.44
CA GLN A 415 -10.65 -7.90 2.59
C GLN A 415 -11.45 -7.04 1.60
N LEU A 416 -11.16 -5.74 1.59
CA LEU A 416 -11.60 -4.82 0.55
C LEU A 416 -10.41 -4.45 -0.33
N HIS A 417 -10.56 -4.68 -1.64
CA HIS A 417 -9.65 -4.17 -2.67
C HIS A 417 -10.38 -3.10 -3.49
N VAL A 418 -9.73 -1.96 -3.72
CA VAL A 418 -10.25 -0.87 -4.56
C VAL A 418 -9.26 -0.62 -5.68
N CYS A 419 -9.61 -1.01 -6.90
CA CYS A 419 -8.77 -0.87 -8.09
C CYS A 419 -9.10 0.44 -8.80
N ILE A 420 -8.62 1.57 -8.27
CA ILE A 420 -8.96 2.89 -8.80
C ILE A 420 -8.21 3.13 -10.12
N PRO A 421 -8.90 3.41 -11.24
CA PRO A 421 -8.25 3.81 -12.49
C PRO A 421 -7.53 5.15 -12.31
N SER A 422 -6.19 5.11 -12.25
CA SER A 422 -5.33 6.26 -11.97
C SER A 422 -5.08 7.03 -13.28
N ARG A 423 -4.23 6.47 -14.15
CA ARG A 423 -4.06 6.88 -15.56
C ARG A 423 -4.06 5.65 -16.48
N LYS A 424 -3.90 5.84 -17.78
CA LYS A 424 -3.89 4.73 -18.76
C LYS A 424 -2.84 3.67 -18.38
N GLY A 425 -3.28 2.41 -18.27
CA GLY A 425 -2.44 1.28 -17.86
C GLY A 425 -1.87 1.38 -16.44
N HIS A 426 -2.47 2.18 -15.54
CA HIS A 426 -2.07 2.33 -14.15
C HIS A 426 -3.28 2.31 -13.21
N THR A 427 -3.10 1.77 -12.02
CA THR A 427 -4.15 1.64 -10.99
C THR A 427 -3.61 2.04 -9.63
N ARG A 428 -4.36 2.88 -8.91
CA ARG A 428 -4.15 3.08 -7.48
C ARG A 428 -4.94 2.00 -6.75
N LEU A 429 -4.25 1.07 -6.12
CA LEU A 429 -4.86 0.01 -5.31
C LEU A 429 -4.95 0.48 -3.86
N LEU A 430 -6.17 0.49 -3.32
CA LEU A 430 -6.39 0.50 -1.87
C LEU A 430 -6.68 -0.93 -1.40
N TYR A 431 -5.99 -1.38 -0.37
CA TYR A 431 -6.23 -2.65 0.31
C TYR A 431 -6.53 -2.38 1.79
N ARG A 432 -7.70 -2.83 2.26
CA ARG A 432 -8.09 -2.82 3.67
C ARG A 432 -8.34 -4.24 4.14
N MET A 433 -7.69 -4.62 5.23
CA MET A 433 -7.85 -5.90 5.90
C MET A 433 -8.49 -5.71 7.28
N SER A 434 -9.62 -6.36 7.52
CA SER A 434 -10.36 -6.35 8.77
C SER A 434 -10.58 -7.78 9.29
N LEU A 435 -10.54 -7.95 10.62
CA LEU A 435 -10.82 -9.22 11.30
C LEU A 435 -11.91 -8.98 12.34
N ASP A 436 -12.82 -9.93 12.56
CA ASP A 436 -13.73 -9.95 13.72
C ASP A 436 -13.12 -10.64 14.96
N PHE A 437 -11.96 -11.28 14.78
CA PHE A 437 -11.21 -12.02 15.80
C PHE A 437 -9.83 -11.38 16.08
N LEU A 438 -9.25 -11.72 17.23
CA LEU A 438 -7.92 -11.28 17.69
C LEU A 438 -7.68 -9.74 17.61
N PRO A 439 -8.59 -8.91 18.18
CA PRO A 439 -8.59 -7.44 18.05
C PRO A 439 -7.31 -6.75 18.54
N TRP A 440 -6.52 -7.45 19.36
CA TRP A 440 -5.29 -6.96 19.97
C TRP A 440 -4.09 -6.96 19.00
N ILE A 441 -4.12 -7.74 17.91
CA ILE A 441 -2.99 -7.87 16.97
C ILE A 441 -2.60 -6.52 16.37
N ARG A 442 -3.56 -5.64 16.05
CA ARG A 442 -3.31 -4.29 15.52
C ARG A 442 -2.41 -3.40 16.40
N HIS A 443 -2.25 -3.74 17.68
CA HIS A 443 -1.43 -2.99 18.65
C HIS A 443 -0.01 -3.56 18.79
N LEU A 444 0.32 -4.68 18.16
CA LEU A 444 1.66 -5.27 18.23
C LEU A 444 2.71 -4.37 17.53
N PRO A 445 3.84 -4.05 18.19
CA PRO A 445 4.91 -3.27 17.58
C PRO A 445 5.40 -3.90 16.26
N GLY A 446 5.47 -3.09 15.21
CA GLY A 446 5.95 -3.53 13.89
C GLY A 446 4.92 -4.29 13.04
N ILE A 447 3.73 -4.66 13.55
CA ILE A 447 2.75 -5.49 12.82
C ILE A 447 2.35 -4.93 11.45
N LYS A 448 2.24 -3.60 11.33
CA LYS A 448 1.98 -2.90 10.05
C LYS A 448 3.04 -3.18 8.97
N LYS A 449 4.29 -3.44 9.35
CA LYS A 449 5.36 -3.83 8.41
C LYS A 449 5.18 -5.27 7.92
N VAL A 450 4.71 -6.17 8.79
CA VAL A 450 4.44 -7.57 8.44
C VAL A 450 3.25 -7.65 7.47
N TRP A 451 2.16 -6.94 7.76
CA TRP A 451 1.01 -6.87 6.84
C TRP A 451 1.38 -6.23 5.49
N ARG A 452 2.25 -5.20 5.48
CA ARG A 452 2.74 -4.62 4.22
C ARG A 452 3.59 -5.61 3.43
N ALA A 453 4.63 -6.19 4.04
CA ALA A 453 5.50 -7.15 3.36
C ALA A 453 4.73 -8.36 2.80
N MET A 454 3.71 -8.85 3.51
CA MET A 454 2.83 -9.91 3.00
C MET A 454 1.99 -9.43 1.81
N ALA A 455 1.38 -8.25 1.88
CA ALA A 455 0.60 -7.70 0.77
C ALA A 455 1.47 -7.43 -0.47
N ASP A 456 2.68 -6.89 -0.28
CA ASP A 456 3.66 -6.66 -1.34
C ASP A 456 4.08 -7.99 -2.01
N GLN A 457 4.22 -9.08 -1.23
CA GLN A 457 4.52 -10.43 -1.75
C GLN A 457 3.36 -11.01 -2.57
N VAL A 458 2.14 -11.03 -2.02
CA VAL A 458 0.93 -11.54 -2.72
C VAL A 458 0.73 -10.78 -4.04
N LEU A 459 0.71 -9.45 -3.97
CA LEU A 459 0.54 -8.59 -5.14
C LEU A 459 1.68 -8.77 -6.16
N GLY A 460 2.91 -9.02 -5.71
CA GLY A 460 4.04 -9.34 -6.60
C GLY A 460 3.89 -10.67 -7.34
N GLU A 461 3.27 -11.68 -6.72
CA GLU A 461 2.95 -12.95 -7.38
C GLU A 461 1.88 -12.79 -8.48
N ASP A 462 0.91 -11.88 -8.31
CA ASP A 462 -0.13 -11.58 -9.30
C ASP A 462 0.34 -10.62 -10.40
N LEU A 463 0.98 -9.51 -10.02
CA LEU A 463 1.27 -8.37 -10.89
C LEU A 463 2.10 -8.77 -12.12
N ARG A 464 3.01 -9.74 -11.97
CA ARG A 464 3.78 -10.33 -13.09
C ARG A 464 2.89 -10.99 -14.17
N LEU A 465 1.75 -11.56 -13.79
CA LEU A 465 0.80 -12.20 -14.71
C LEU A 465 -0.09 -11.15 -15.39
N VAL A 466 -0.61 -10.21 -14.60
CA VAL A 466 -1.46 -9.09 -15.05
C VAL A 466 -0.69 -8.14 -15.98
N LEU A 467 0.60 -7.88 -15.71
CA LEU A 467 1.50 -7.16 -16.62
C LEU A 467 1.62 -7.88 -17.97
N GLY A 468 1.88 -9.19 -17.97
CA GLY A 468 1.94 -9.96 -19.22
C GLY A 468 0.62 -9.97 -19.99
N GLN A 469 -0.53 -9.90 -19.33
CA GLN A 469 -1.83 -9.70 -19.98
C GLN A 469 -1.92 -8.30 -20.62
N GLN A 470 -1.50 -7.24 -19.91
CA GLN A 470 -1.47 -5.87 -20.43
C GLN A 470 -0.54 -5.72 -21.65
N GLU A 471 0.65 -6.33 -21.63
CA GLU A 471 1.58 -6.36 -22.75
C GLU A 471 0.96 -7.01 -24.00
N ARG A 472 0.24 -8.12 -23.81
CA ARG A 472 -0.48 -8.79 -24.91
C ARG A 472 -1.65 -7.97 -25.44
N LEU A 473 -2.37 -7.22 -24.58
CA LEU A 473 -3.40 -6.28 -25.02
C LEU A 473 -2.84 -5.09 -25.79
N LEU A 474 -1.68 -4.55 -25.39
CA LEU A 474 -0.94 -3.52 -26.15
C LEU A 474 -0.54 -4.00 -27.55
N GLN A 475 -0.29 -5.30 -27.71
CA GLN A 475 0.02 -5.96 -28.98
C GLN A 475 -1.22 -6.37 -29.80
N GLY A 476 -2.44 -6.00 -29.37
CA GLY A 476 -3.68 -6.32 -30.06
C GLY A 476 -4.23 -7.73 -29.80
N GLY A 477 -3.73 -8.42 -28.76
CA GLY A 477 -4.35 -9.63 -28.23
C GLY A 477 -5.67 -9.36 -27.51
N ASP A 478 -6.26 -10.42 -26.96
CA ASP A 478 -7.52 -10.35 -26.19
C ASP A 478 -7.39 -11.29 -24.97
N THR A 479 -7.82 -10.83 -23.79
CA THR A 479 -7.85 -11.69 -22.58
C THR A 479 -9.08 -12.58 -22.55
N TRP A 480 -10.13 -12.26 -23.30
CA TRP A 480 -11.44 -12.92 -23.25
C TRP A 480 -11.67 -13.93 -24.38
N MET A 481 -10.60 -14.55 -24.86
CA MET A 481 -10.60 -15.49 -25.99
C MET A 481 -11.46 -16.75 -25.78
N ASN A 482 -11.40 -17.36 -24.58
CA ASN A 482 -12.08 -18.61 -24.25
C ASN A 482 -12.50 -18.61 -22.76
N PRO A 483 -13.53 -17.86 -22.35
CA PRO A 483 -14.03 -17.87 -20.97
C PRO A 483 -14.61 -19.24 -20.58
N VAL A 484 -14.41 -19.63 -19.33
CA VAL A 484 -14.82 -20.90 -18.73
C VAL A 484 -15.63 -20.70 -17.43
N ALA A 485 -16.03 -21.79 -16.78
CA ALA A 485 -17.00 -21.76 -15.69
C ALA A 485 -16.61 -20.88 -14.48
N TYR A 486 -15.32 -20.81 -14.13
CA TYR A 486 -14.86 -20.03 -12.98
C TYR A 486 -14.80 -18.51 -13.25
N ASP A 487 -14.81 -18.07 -14.50
CA ASP A 487 -14.74 -16.65 -14.87
C ASP A 487 -16.04 -15.87 -14.59
N LYS A 488 -17.08 -16.48 -14.01
CA LYS A 488 -18.44 -15.92 -13.88
C LYS A 488 -18.49 -14.49 -13.35
N LEU A 489 -17.75 -14.16 -12.28
CA LEU A 489 -17.71 -12.80 -11.73
C LEU A 489 -16.96 -11.82 -12.65
N ALA A 490 -15.79 -12.21 -13.16
CA ALA A 490 -15.00 -11.40 -14.08
C ALA A 490 -15.73 -11.13 -15.41
N VAL A 491 -16.49 -12.11 -15.93
CA VAL A 491 -17.40 -11.97 -17.08
C VAL A 491 -18.56 -11.02 -16.78
N ARG A 492 -19.14 -11.05 -15.56
CA ARG A 492 -20.19 -10.09 -15.14
C ARG A 492 -19.61 -8.67 -15.09
N TYR A 493 -18.46 -8.49 -14.45
CA TYR A 493 -17.72 -7.23 -14.41
C TYR A 493 -17.43 -6.70 -15.82
N ARG A 494 -16.81 -7.49 -16.70
CA ARG A 494 -16.39 -7.00 -18.03
C ARG A 494 -17.56 -6.65 -18.93
N ARG A 495 -18.64 -7.44 -18.92
CA ARG A 495 -19.88 -7.10 -19.64
C ARG A 495 -20.50 -5.79 -19.13
N TRP A 496 -20.52 -5.59 -17.81
CA TRP A 496 -20.99 -4.35 -17.22
C TRP A 496 -20.11 -3.16 -17.63
N ARG A 497 -18.79 -3.22 -17.43
CA ARG A 497 -17.87 -2.15 -17.82
C ARG A 497 -18.03 -1.79 -19.29
N ASN A 498 -18.03 -2.79 -20.17
CA ASN A 498 -18.16 -2.56 -21.61
C ASN A 498 -19.52 -1.97 -22.02
N SER A 499 -20.55 -2.06 -21.17
CA SER A 499 -21.83 -1.38 -21.40
C SER A 499 -21.81 0.12 -21.04
N LEU A 500 -20.80 0.59 -20.29
CA LEU A 500 -20.59 2.01 -20.00
C LEU A 500 -20.01 2.82 -21.18
N GLY A 501 -19.53 2.12 -22.21
CA GLY A 501 -19.14 2.71 -23.49
C GLY A 501 -20.32 2.98 -24.43
N ASP A 502 -21.46 2.31 -24.19
CA ASP A 502 -22.66 2.45 -24.99
C ASP A 502 -23.53 3.62 -24.47
N LYS A 503 -23.86 4.55 -25.37
CA LYS A 503 -24.62 5.76 -25.05
C LYS A 503 -26.12 5.52 -24.94
N ASP A 504 -26.62 4.43 -25.52
CA ASP A 504 -28.04 4.08 -25.48
C ASP A 504 -28.40 3.20 -24.26
N SER A 505 -27.41 2.85 -23.43
CA SER A 505 -27.58 2.10 -22.18
C SER A 505 -28.24 2.95 -21.09
N GLN A 506 -29.58 2.87 -20.99
CA GLN A 506 -30.39 3.68 -20.05
C GLN A 506 -30.29 3.25 -18.58
N ASP A 507 -29.82 2.03 -18.28
CA ASP A 507 -29.51 1.61 -16.91
C ASP A 507 -28.10 1.03 -16.80
N GLN A 508 -27.22 1.84 -16.21
CA GLN A 508 -25.81 1.51 -15.97
C GLN A 508 -25.59 0.85 -14.58
N ARG A 509 -26.67 0.63 -13.81
CA ARG A 509 -26.60 0.08 -12.45
C ARG A 509 -26.49 -1.43 -12.51
N LEU A 510 -25.31 -1.96 -12.18
CA LEU A 510 -25.16 -3.38 -11.95
C LEU A 510 -25.84 -3.77 -10.63
N GLU A 511 -26.78 -4.70 -10.71
CA GLU A 511 -27.25 -5.44 -9.54
C GLU A 511 -26.04 -6.10 -8.84
N VAL A 512 -25.86 -5.81 -7.55
CA VAL A 512 -24.78 -6.39 -6.74
C VAL A 512 -25.08 -7.87 -6.49
N VAL A 513 -24.13 -8.74 -6.84
CA VAL A 513 -24.23 -10.19 -6.63
C VAL A 513 -22.97 -10.68 -5.92
N SER A 514 -23.17 -11.37 -4.81
CA SER A 514 -22.14 -12.11 -4.09
C SER A 514 -22.18 -13.58 -4.50
N MET A 515 -21.01 -14.19 -4.71
CA MET A 515 -20.86 -15.60 -5.05
C MET A 515 -19.81 -16.26 -4.15
N SER A 516 -20.11 -17.44 -3.64
CA SER A 516 -19.12 -18.29 -2.98
C SER A 516 -18.16 -18.94 -3.99
N ALA A 517 -16.98 -19.34 -3.52
CA ALA A 517 -16.06 -20.19 -4.28
C ALA A 517 -16.75 -21.45 -4.84
N GLY A 518 -17.73 -22.00 -4.09
CA GLY A 518 -18.52 -23.16 -4.52
C GLY A 518 -19.56 -22.86 -5.62
N GLU A 519 -19.90 -21.60 -5.88
CA GLU A 519 -20.80 -21.19 -6.97
C GLU A 519 -20.03 -20.73 -8.22
N MET A 520 -18.84 -20.16 -8.04
CA MET A 520 -17.91 -19.86 -9.14
C MET A 520 -17.35 -21.13 -9.79
N LEU A 521 -16.85 -22.09 -9.00
CA LEU A 521 -16.19 -23.29 -9.52
C LEU A 521 -17.15 -24.35 -10.13
N LYS A 522 -18.47 -24.16 -10.04
CA LYS A 522 -19.46 -25.04 -10.68
C LYS A 522 -19.57 -24.69 -12.17
N SER A 523 -19.38 -25.69 -13.03
CA SER A 523 -19.96 -25.65 -14.38
C SER A 523 -21.49 -25.59 -14.26
N ASP A 524 -22.12 -24.75 -15.09
CA ASP A 524 -23.54 -24.91 -15.38
C ASP A 524 -23.67 -26.13 -16.30
N GLU A 525 -24.58 -27.07 -15.98
CA GLU A 525 -24.73 -28.38 -16.64
C GLU A 525 -25.37 -28.31 -18.04
#